data_AF-A0A939XG87-F1
#
_entry.id   AF-A0A939XG87-F1
#
_cell.length_a   1.000
_cell.length_b   1.000
_cell.length_c   1.000
_cell.angle_alpha   90.00
_cell.angle_beta   90.00
_cell.angle_gamma   90.00
#
_symmetry.space_group_name_H-M   'P 1'
#
loop_
_entity.id
_entity.type
_entity.pdbx_description
1 polymer ?
#
loop_
_entity_poly.entity_id
_entity_poly.type
_entity_poly.pdbx_seq_one_letter_code
_entity_poly.pdbx_strand_id
1 'polypeptide(L)'
;MKGTTIRKAGAAVLAGAMALSCASCAIFGPNKKEIVEAADECASAIVKQDFGKLGKLADDDSADAIKSFAVDEVNDEIDAAISGSSNSDEQKEFIDAVADTITYEIDEESVEVDKEEASVDVVFTMVDYEKALKDDYSDIDEVLDLLDDYDDTKEVTVTFEFEKDDDEWLLTNANKKLLSKIFDFYTYELELQPDLISLMSSAEIYGGSYYVDVYVYFSEDISDFDGSVTFDVYFEGQQIASDMAAYVFDYYIWCEYYDEDYDYLDSGEYTVVIKCNGEEIASESTSVDNSWAETEAFNGDLSSAVSSTDWWLDNGDDTYDVGVEKIELDVYFTTTISNYDITFDVYDEDGNAIEMYLEPEIYSTSVYCIYDPGYELDAGVYNIQVYDSPETSANMIASGYCEIK
;
A
#
# COMPACT_ATOMS: atom_id res chain seq x y z
N MET A 1 -1.99 21.49 -25.82
CA MET A 1 -2.90 22.65 -25.87
C MET A 1 -4.30 22.17 -25.56
N LYS A 2 -4.61 22.00 -24.28
CA LYS A 2 -5.98 21.79 -23.78
C LYS A 2 -6.45 23.13 -23.21
N GLY A 3 -7.70 23.47 -23.49
CA GLY A 3 -8.28 24.79 -23.24
C GLY A 3 -8.63 24.99 -21.78
N THR A 4 -8.26 26.15 -21.26
CA THR A 4 -8.67 26.70 -19.97
C THR A 4 -10.18 26.90 -19.93
N THR A 5 -10.89 26.07 -19.16
CA THR A 5 -12.31 26.26 -18.84
C THR A 5 -12.45 26.84 -17.44
N ILE A 6 -11.94 28.05 -17.30
CA ILE A 6 -12.05 28.87 -16.09
C ILE A 6 -13.53 29.30 -15.84
N ARG A 7 -14.00 29.20 -14.58
CA ARG A 7 -15.13 29.92 -13.91
C ARG A 7 -16.56 29.40 -14.04
N LYS A 8 -17.00 28.40 -13.27
CA LYS A 8 -18.45 28.25 -13.01
C LYS A 8 -18.89 28.07 -11.55
N ALA A 9 -18.18 27.34 -10.70
CA ALA A 9 -18.59 27.16 -9.30
C ALA A 9 -18.48 28.47 -8.49
N GLY A 10 -17.35 29.18 -8.58
CA GLY A 10 -17.16 30.45 -7.87
C GLY A 10 -18.11 31.60 -8.27
N ALA A 11 -18.70 31.58 -9.47
CA ALA A 11 -19.49 32.71 -9.97
C ALA A 11 -20.89 32.85 -9.33
N ALA A 12 -21.47 31.76 -8.80
CA ALA A 12 -22.84 31.77 -8.28
C ALA A 12 -22.91 32.32 -6.84
N VAL A 13 -21.93 31.99 -5.98
CA VAL A 13 -21.83 32.51 -4.61
C VAL A 13 -21.40 33.98 -4.61
N LEU A 14 -20.43 34.35 -5.47
CA LEU A 14 -19.97 35.74 -5.65
C LEU A 14 -21.08 36.70 -6.13
N ALA A 15 -22.10 36.22 -6.84
CA ALA A 15 -23.22 37.06 -7.27
C ALA A 15 -24.20 37.38 -6.12
N GLY A 16 -24.23 36.58 -5.06
CA GLY A 16 -25.04 36.82 -3.86
C GLY A 16 -24.47 37.90 -2.95
N ALA A 17 -23.17 37.81 -2.63
CA ALA A 17 -22.49 38.74 -1.72
C ALA A 17 -22.41 40.18 -2.27
N MET A 18 -22.18 40.36 -3.57
CA MET A 18 -22.11 41.70 -4.18
C MET A 18 -23.45 42.45 -4.21
N ALA A 19 -24.59 41.75 -4.09
CA ALA A 19 -25.91 42.38 -4.15
C ALA A 19 -26.30 43.06 -2.83
N LEU A 20 -25.69 42.69 -1.70
CA LEU A 20 -25.98 43.25 -0.37
C LEU A 20 -25.11 44.47 -0.02
N SER A 21 -23.86 44.55 -0.52
CA SER A 21 -22.93 45.65 -0.21
C SER A 21 -23.35 47.02 -0.76
N CYS A 22 -24.27 47.08 -1.73
CA CYS A 22 -24.71 48.33 -2.35
C CYS A 22 -25.89 49.03 -1.64
N ALA A 23 -26.52 48.41 -0.64
CA ALA A 23 -27.72 48.96 0.02
C ALA A 23 -27.46 49.59 1.41
N SER A 24 -26.25 49.49 1.95
CA SER A 24 -25.96 49.74 3.36
C SER A 24 -25.50 51.18 3.69
N CYS A 25 -25.01 51.95 2.71
CA CYS A 25 -24.34 53.24 2.92
C CYS A 25 -25.18 54.39 3.53
N ALA A 26 -26.48 54.19 3.78
CA ALA A 26 -27.36 55.24 4.32
C ALA A 26 -27.62 55.14 5.84
N ILE A 27 -27.23 54.05 6.50
CA ILE A 27 -27.65 53.74 7.88
C ILE A 27 -26.49 53.81 8.89
N PHE A 28 -25.24 53.74 8.44
CA PHE A 28 -24.07 53.63 9.32
C PHE A 28 -23.40 54.97 9.62
N GLY A 29 -23.05 55.20 10.88
CA GLY A 29 -22.23 56.35 11.30
C GLY A 29 -20.81 56.29 10.71
N PRO A 30 -20.09 57.43 10.64
CA PRO A 30 -18.79 57.51 9.96
C PRO A 30 -17.78 56.47 10.46
N ASN A 31 -17.71 56.22 11.76
CA ASN A 31 -16.78 55.25 12.34
C ASN A 31 -17.05 53.80 11.89
N LYS A 32 -18.32 53.39 11.75
CA LYS A 32 -18.65 52.02 11.32
C LYS A 32 -18.16 51.75 9.90
N LYS A 33 -18.25 52.76 9.04
CA LYS A 33 -17.77 52.66 7.67
C LYS A 33 -16.24 52.48 7.63
N GLU A 34 -15.50 53.22 8.45
CA GLU A 34 -14.04 53.08 8.56
C GLU A 34 -13.63 51.67 9.03
N ILE A 35 -14.36 51.08 9.98
CA ILE A 35 -14.10 49.70 10.46
C ILE A 35 -14.36 48.66 9.37
N VAL A 36 -15.47 48.78 8.64
CA VAL A 36 -15.78 47.85 7.53
C VAL A 36 -14.73 47.95 6.44
N GLU A 37 -14.26 49.16 6.12
CA GLU A 37 -13.15 49.36 5.15
C GLU A 37 -11.85 48.72 5.65
N ALA A 38 -11.49 48.89 6.93
CA ALA A 38 -10.30 48.26 7.52
C ALA A 38 -10.40 46.72 7.53
N ALA A 39 -11.56 46.18 7.86
CA ALA A 39 -11.83 44.74 7.84
C ALA A 39 -11.80 44.16 6.43
N ASP A 40 -12.32 44.88 5.42
CA ASP A 40 -12.21 44.50 4.01
C ASP A 40 -10.75 44.44 3.56
N GLU A 41 -9.95 45.43 3.94
CA GLU A 41 -8.53 45.43 3.60
C GLU A 41 -7.76 44.26 4.23
N CYS A 42 -8.08 43.92 5.49
CA CYS A 42 -7.48 42.78 6.20
C CYS A 42 -7.93 41.44 5.60
N ALA A 43 -9.24 41.23 5.44
CA ALA A 43 -9.79 40.00 4.88
C ALA A 43 -9.31 39.78 3.43
N SER A 44 -9.23 40.85 2.63
CA SER A 44 -8.66 40.79 1.27
C SER A 44 -7.19 40.41 1.27
N ALA A 45 -6.41 40.87 2.26
CA ALA A 45 -5.01 40.48 2.39
C ALA A 45 -4.87 39.00 2.79
N ILE A 46 -5.73 38.50 3.68
CA ILE A 46 -5.79 37.08 4.08
C ILE A 46 -6.12 36.19 2.87
N VAL A 47 -7.19 36.48 2.13
CA VAL A 47 -7.58 35.67 0.96
C VAL A 47 -6.50 35.68 -0.14
N LYS A 48 -5.77 36.77 -0.29
CA LYS A 48 -4.64 36.86 -1.24
C LYS A 48 -3.33 36.31 -0.69
N GLN A 49 -3.32 35.81 0.55
CA GLN A 49 -2.14 35.39 1.28
C GLN A 49 -1.02 36.47 1.31
N ASP A 50 -1.40 37.75 1.28
CA ASP A 50 -0.46 38.88 1.33
C ASP A 50 -0.16 39.24 2.79
N PHE A 51 0.58 38.35 3.47
CA PHE A 51 0.98 38.53 4.87
C PHE A 51 1.80 39.81 5.09
N GLY A 52 2.51 40.28 4.06
CA GLY A 52 3.25 41.55 4.09
C GLY A 52 2.33 42.78 4.11
N LYS A 53 1.18 42.73 3.41
CA LYS A 53 0.13 43.75 3.54
C LYS A 53 -0.62 43.60 4.85
N LEU A 54 -1.01 42.38 5.24
CA LEU A 54 -1.74 42.13 6.48
C LEU A 54 -0.96 42.65 7.69
N GLY A 55 0.35 42.40 7.76
CA GLY A 55 1.21 42.91 8.82
C GLY A 55 1.39 44.44 8.84
N LYS A 56 0.98 45.17 7.80
CA LYS A 56 0.92 46.66 7.83
C LYS A 56 -0.44 47.19 8.27
N LEU A 57 -1.47 46.35 8.23
CA LEU A 57 -2.82 46.65 8.68
C LEU A 57 -3.04 46.20 10.12
N ALA A 58 -2.01 45.67 10.77
CA ALA A 58 -2.05 45.12 12.11
C ALA A 58 -1.15 45.95 13.04
N ASP A 59 -1.42 45.88 14.35
CA ASP A 59 -0.55 46.48 15.35
C ASP A 59 0.81 45.76 15.42
N ASP A 60 1.79 46.34 16.11
CA ASP A 60 3.16 45.79 16.17
C ASP A 60 3.19 44.33 16.66
N ASP A 61 2.40 44.01 17.70
CA ASP A 61 2.33 42.68 18.29
C ASP A 61 1.72 41.64 17.31
N SER A 62 0.61 41.99 16.65
CA SER A 62 -0.01 41.12 15.63
C SER A 62 0.83 41.03 14.36
N ALA A 63 1.48 42.11 13.94
CA ALA A 63 2.38 42.12 12.80
C ALA A 63 3.55 41.15 12.99
N ASP A 64 4.10 41.08 14.21
CA ASP A 64 5.14 40.11 14.55
C ASP A 64 4.59 38.67 14.62
N ALA A 65 3.35 38.48 15.10
CA ALA A 65 2.68 37.18 15.06
C ALA A 65 2.39 36.70 13.62
N ILE A 66 1.95 37.59 12.73
CA ILE A 66 1.73 37.31 11.30
C ILE A 66 3.05 36.93 10.63
N LYS A 67 4.15 37.64 10.92
CA LYS A 67 5.47 37.29 10.39
C LYS A 67 5.92 35.92 10.86
N SER A 68 5.75 35.60 12.14
CA SER A 68 6.09 34.27 12.67
C SER A 68 5.22 33.19 12.03
N PHE A 69 3.92 33.41 11.84
CA PHE A 69 3.06 32.48 11.10
C PHE A 69 3.55 32.28 9.66
N ALA A 70 3.83 33.35 8.92
CA ALA A 70 4.25 33.28 7.52
C ALA A 70 5.66 32.69 7.31
N VAL A 71 6.58 32.88 8.28
CA VAL A 71 7.95 32.37 8.19
C VAL A 71 8.06 30.97 8.75
N ASP A 72 7.53 30.75 9.95
CA ASP A 72 7.74 29.52 10.70
C ASP A 72 6.68 28.47 10.34
N GLU A 73 5.39 28.80 10.32
CA GLU A 73 4.35 27.77 10.09
C GLU A 73 4.12 27.49 8.62
N VAL A 74 3.93 28.53 7.82
CA VAL A 74 3.65 28.31 6.40
C VAL A 74 4.84 27.62 5.73
N ASN A 75 6.09 27.94 6.09
CA ASN A 75 7.21 27.22 5.49
C ASN A 75 7.50 25.90 6.20
N ASP A 76 7.53 25.81 7.53
CA ASP A 76 7.89 24.54 8.18
C ASP A 76 6.76 23.49 8.09
N GLU A 77 5.48 23.88 8.10
CA GLU A 77 4.36 22.95 7.95
C GLU A 77 4.18 22.54 6.48
N ILE A 78 4.32 23.46 5.53
CA ILE A 78 4.39 23.09 4.11
C ILE A 78 5.61 22.20 3.87
N ASP A 79 6.80 22.56 4.38
CA ASP A 79 8.00 21.74 4.25
C ASP A 79 7.87 20.40 5.00
N ALA A 80 7.14 20.31 6.10
CA ALA A 80 6.88 19.06 6.82
C ALA A 80 5.90 18.16 6.04
N ALA A 81 4.79 18.72 5.55
CA ALA A 81 3.85 18.01 4.67
C ALA A 81 4.54 17.57 3.35
N ILE A 82 5.45 18.39 2.84
CA ILE A 82 6.30 18.11 1.67
C ILE A 82 7.36 17.07 1.93
N SER A 83 8.00 17.10 3.08
CA SER A 83 9.12 16.19 3.40
C SER A 83 8.67 14.83 3.91
N GLY A 84 7.43 14.74 4.40
CA GLY A 84 6.76 13.50 4.76
C GLY A 84 6.12 12.79 3.55
N SER A 85 5.60 13.55 2.59
CA SER A 85 5.00 12.97 1.38
C SER A 85 6.05 12.70 0.30
N SER A 86 5.90 11.58 -0.42
CA SER A 86 6.61 11.35 -1.69
C SER A 86 6.27 12.40 -2.76
N ASN A 87 5.24 13.22 -2.51
CA ASN A 87 4.48 13.98 -3.50
C ASN A 87 4.51 15.50 -3.24
N SER A 88 5.66 16.01 -2.82
CA SER A 88 5.83 17.40 -2.38
C SER A 88 5.40 18.53 -3.33
N ASP A 89 5.36 18.31 -4.64
CA ASP A 89 4.87 19.31 -5.59
C ASP A 89 3.35 19.24 -5.72
N GLU A 90 2.77 18.04 -5.67
CA GLU A 90 1.32 17.80 -5.70
C GLU A 90 0.64 18.35 -4.45
N GLN A 91 1.29 18.21 -3.28
CA GLN A 91 0.82 18.85 -2.03
C GLN A 91 0.74 20.37 -2.16
N LYS A 92 1.70 21.02 -2.85
CA LYS A 92 1.64 22.48 -3.08
C LYS A 92 0.47 22.84 -3.99
N GLU A 93 0.26 22.08 -5.06
CA GLU A 93 -0.84 22.29 -6.00
C GLU A 93 -2.20 22.16 -5.29
N PHE A 94 -2.35 21.17 -4.41
CA PHE A 94 -3.53 21.02 -3.56
C PHE A 94 -3.74 22.24 -2.64
N ILE A 95 -2.70 22.67 -1.92
CA ILE A 95 -2.78 23.84 -1.02
C ILE A 95 -3.19 25.09 -1.80
N ASP A 96 -2.57 25.35 -2.94
CA ASP A 96 -2.89 26.50 -3.79
C ASP A 96 -4.34 26.43 -4.29
N ALA A 97 -4.81 25.24 -4.69
CA ALA A 97 -6.17 25.04 -5.16
C ALA A 97 -7.22 25.32 -4.08
N VAL A 98 -7.03 24.80 -2.85
CA VAL A 98 -7.93 25.08 -1.73
C VAL A 98 -7.90 26.57 -1.39
N ALA A 99 -6.73 27.19 -1.36
CA ALA A 99 -6.59 28.61 -1.04
C ALA A 99 -7.28 29.52 -2.06
N ASP A 100 -7.24 29.17 -3.34
CA ASP A 100 -7.90 29.91 -4.42
C ASP A 100 -9.44 29.87 -4.30
N THR A 101 -10.00 28.94 -3.52
CA THR A 101 -11.45 28.89 -3.24
C THR A 101 -11.89 29.84 -2.12
N ILE A 102 -10.95 30.40 -1.34
CA ILE A 102 -11.30 31.21 -0.18
C ILE A 102 -11.96 32.51 -0.63
N THR A 103 -13.12 32.80 -0.06
CA THR A 103 -13.84 34.07 -0.17
C THR A 103 -14.19 34.56 1.22
N TYR A 104 -14.66 35.81 1.36
CA TYR A 104 -15.08 36.35 2.64
C TYR A 104 -16.32 37.23 2.53
N GLU A 105 -17.07 37.29 3.62
CA GLU A 105 -18.18 38.22 3.85
C GLU A 105 -18.00 38.90 5.22
N ILE A 106 -18.16 40.23 5.25
CA ILE A 106 -18.09 41.01 6.49
C ILE A 106 -19.51 41.19 7.01
N ASP A 107 -19.78 40.77 8.24
CA ASP A 107 -21.06 41.02 8.89
C ASP A 107 -21.10 42.48 9.39
N GLU A 108 -21.57 43.40 8.54
CA GLU A 108 -21.69 44.82 8.88
C GLU A 108 -22.62 45.07 10.10
N GLU A 109 -23.53 44.15 10.42
CA GLU A 109 -24.42 44.26 11.58
C GLU A 109 -23.68 43.94 12.89
N SER A 110 -22.65 43.09 12.84
CA SER A 110 -21.79 42.73 13.97
C SER A 110 -20.85 43.86 14.41
N VAL A 111 -20.75 44.96 13.66
CA VAL A 111 -19.80 46.04 13.97
C VAL A 111 -20.12 46.71 15.32
N GLU A 112 -19.22 46.52 16.29
CA GLU A 112 -19.21 47.17 17.58
C GLU A 112 -18.06 48.20 17.65
N VAL A 113 -18.33 49.40 18.19
CA VAL A 113 -17.32 50.47 18.33
C VAL A 113 -17.43 51.07 19.73
N ASP A 114 -16.34 51.02 20.50
CA ASP A 114 -16.18 51.72 21.79
C ASP A 114 -14.93 52.60 21.76
N LYS A 115 -15.14 53.90 21.49
CA LYS A 115 -14.09 54.93 21.42
C LYS A 115 -13.00 54.60 20.38
N GLU A 116 -11.91 54.00 20.84
CA GLU A 116 -10.68 53.69 20.11
C GLU A 116 -10.55 52.18 19.87
N GLU A 117 -11.54 51.38 20.29
CA GLU A 117 -11.64 49.94 20.05
C GLU A 117 -12.85 49.65 19.16
N ALA A 118 -12.73 48.65 18.29
CA ALA A 118 -13.83 48.16 17.47
C ALA A 118 -13.70 46.67 17.19
N SER A 119 -14.81 46.03 16.84
CA SER A 119 -14.80 44.64 16.37
C SER A 119 -15.82 44.42 15.26
N VAL A 120 -15.56 43.42 14.44
CA VAL A 120 -16.47 42.97 13.38
C VAL A 120 -16.21 41.51 13.05
N ASP A 121 -17.28 40.75 12.86
CA ASP A 121 -17.22 39.35 12.43
C ASP A 121 -17.04 39.27 10.91
N VAL A 122 -16.12 38.40 10.50
CA VAL A 122 -15.83 38.07 9.11
C VAL A 122 -16.01 36.57 8.94
N VAL A 123 -16.81 36.19 7.95
CA VAL A 123 -17.04 34.79 7.57
C VAL A 123 -16.18 34.49 6.35
N PHE A 124 -15.19 33.60 6.51
CA PHE A 124 -14.42 33.05 5.40
C PHE A 124 -15.09 31.78 4.90
N THR A 125 -15.29 31.66 3.59
CA THR A 125 -15.91 30.49 2.96
C THR A 125 -14.91 29.88 1.99
N MET A 126 -14.70 28.58 2.07
CA MET A 126 -13.81 27.82 1.18
C MET A 126 -14.41 26.46 0.86
N VAL A 127 -13.86 25.77 -0.14
CA VAL A 127 -14.27 24.38 -0.45
C VAL A 127 -14.09 23.49 0.78
N ASP A 128 -15.07 22.61 1.01
CA ASP A 128 -14.99 21.61 2.08
C ASP A 128 -14.14 20.41 1.60
N TYR A 129 -12.83 20.63 1.47
CA TYR A 129 -11.89 19.65 0.92
C TYR A 129 -11.89 18.32 1.70
N GLU A 130 -12.10 18.34 3.02
CA GLU A 130 -12.21 17.11 3.84
C GLU A 130 -13.40 16.25 3.42
N LYS A 131 -14.47 16.87 2.92
CA LYS A 131 -15.62 16.13 2.39
C LYS A 131 -15.45 15.71 0.94
N ALA A 132 -14.71 16.49 0.16
CA ALA A 132 -14.39 16.17 -1.23
C ALA A 132 -13.46 14.95 -1.30
N LEU A 133 -12.42 14.93 -0.47
CA LEU A 133 -11.38 13.91 -0.45
C LEU A 133 -11.75 12.72 0.45
N LYS A 134 -12.78 11.96 0.03
CA LYS A 134 -13.20 10.72 0.72
C LYS A 134 -12.85 9.43 0.00
N ASP A 135 -12.52 9.55 -1.28
CA ASP A 135 -12.15 8.44 -2.14
C ASP A 135 -10.63 8.45 -2.32
N ASP A 136 -10.09 7.34 -2.81
CA ASP A 136 -8.68 7.20 -3.11
C ASP A 136 -8.39 7.80 -4.50
N TYR A 137 -7.44 8.74 -4.57
CA TYR A 137 -7.04 9.39 -5.82
C TYR A 137 -5.60 8.98 -6.16
N SER A 138 -5.32 8.70 -7.42
CA SER A 138 -3.96 8.38 -7.88
C SER A 138 -3.25 9.54 -8.58
N ASP A 139 -3.96 10.65 -8.82
CA ASP A 139 -3.48 11.79 -9.60
C ASP A 139 -3.96 13.10 -8.99
N ILE A 140 -3.05 14.06 -8.85
CA ILE A 140 -3.36 15.42 -8.41
C ILE A 140 -4.33 16.12 -9.38
N ASP A 141 -4.25 15.87 -10.69
CA ASP A 141 -5.16 16.48 -11.67
C ASP A 141 -6.63 16.11 -11.37
N GLU A 142 -6.90 14.88 -10.90
CA GLU A 142 -8.25 14.44 -10.50
C GLU A 142 -8.73 15.16 -9.24
N VAL A 143 -7.84 15.34 -8.27
CA VAL A 143 -8.12 16.11 -7.05
C VAL A 143 -8.42 17.57 -7.37
N LEU A 144 -7.64 18.19 -8.26
CA LEU A 144 -7.84 19.58 -8.68
C LEU A 144 -9.16 19.77 -9.43
N ASP A 145 -9.47 18.88 -10.38
CA ASP A 145 -10.75 18.89 -11.11
C ASP A 145 -11.93 18.69 -10.14
N LEU A 146 -11.79 17.80 -9.16
CA LEU A 146 -12.79 17.60 -8.12
C LEU A 146 -13.03 18.87 -7.31
N LEU A 147 -11.97 19.50 -6.81
CA LEU A 147 -12.09 20.70 -5.98
C LEU A 147 -12.71 21.89 -6.74
N ASP A 148 -12.47 22.02 -8.06
CA ASP A 148 -13.10 23.08 -8.88
C ASP A 148 -14.62 22.82 -9.11
N ASP A 149 -15.02 21.55 -9.17
CA ASP A 149 -16.42 21.14 -9.37
C ASP A 149 -17.19 20.86 -8.05
N TYR A 150 -16.54 20.94 -6.88
CA TYR A 150 -17.15 20.64 -5.59
C TYR A 150 -17.95 21.83 -5.04
N ASP A 151 -19.27 21.66 -4.92
CA ASP A 151 -20.19 22.73 -4.48
C ASP A 151 -20.25 22.91 -2.95
N ASP A 152 -19.87 21.90 -2.16
CA ASP A 152 -19.95 21.95 -0.70
C ASP A 152 -18.81 22.82 -0.13
N THR A 153 -19.19 23.78 0.72
CA THR A 153 -18.26 24.73 1.33
C THR A 153 -18.23 24.62 2.85
N LYS A 154 -17.10 24.94 3.47
CA LYS A 154 -16.97 25.17 4.91
C LYS A 154 -16.86 26.68 5.20
N GLU A 155 -17.51 27.10 6.28
CA GLU A 155 -17.48 28.49 6.76
C GLU A 155 -16.67 28.59 8.06
N VAL A 156 -15.78 29.58 8.11
CA VAL A 156 -14.94 29.90 9.26
C VAL A 156 -15.23 31.34 9.68
N THR A 157 -16.01 31.50 10.75
CA THR A 157 -16.27 32.82 11.34
C THR A 157 -15.17 33.22 12.32
N VAL A 158 -14.60 34.40 12.10
CA VAL A 158 -13.61 35.03 12.99
C VAL A 158 -14.04 36.45 13.32
N THR A 159 -13.81 36.88 14.55
CA THR A 159 -14.00 38.28 14.95
C THR A 159 -12.68 39.01 14.78
N PHE A 160 -12.65 40.05 13.95
CA PHE A 160 -11.53 40.99 13.90
C PHE A 160 -11.69 42.03 15.00
N GLU A 161 -10.63 42.27 15.75
CA GLU A 161 -10.54 43.32 16.76
C GLU A 161 -9.59 44.40 16.26
N PHE A 162 -10.02 45.66 16.35
CA PHE A 162 -9.28 46.81 15.88
C PHE A 162 -9.05 47.81 17.00
N GLU A 163 -7.88 48.44 17.00
CA GLU A 163 -7.59 49.63 17.80
C GLU A 163 -7.22 50.81 16.88
N LYS A 164 -7.60 52.01 17.28
CA LYS A 164 -7.30 53.23 16.55
C LYS A 164 -5.95 53.81 16.99
N ASP A 165 -4.98 53.85 16.09
CA ASP A 165 -3.67 54.49 16.29
C ASP A 165 -3.37 55.48 15.16
N ASP A 166 -2.95 56.70 15.52
CA ASP A 166 -2.65 57.79 14.57
C ASP A 166 -3.67 57.99 13.41
N ASP A 167 -4.96 57.90 13.73
CA ASP A 167 -6.11 57.98 12.81
C ASP A 167 -6.34 56.76 11.89
N GLU A 168 -5.58 55.68 12.04
CA GLU A 168 -5.73 54.41 11.33
C GLU A 168 -6.29 53.32 12.27
N TRP A 169 -7.09 52.39 11.72
CA TRP A 169 -7.60 51.25 12.48
C TRP A 169 -6.72 50.03 12.21
N LEU A 170 -6.05 49.53 13.24
CA LEU A 170 -5.11 48.43 13.15
C LEU A 170 -5.70 47.17 13.79
N LEU A 171 -5.56 46.05 13.11
CA LEU A 171 -5.97 44.72 13.58
C LEU A 171 -5.08 44.28 14.76
N THR A 172 -5.67 44.04 15.93
CA THR A 172 -4.94 43.75 17.18
C THR A 172 -5.01 42.29 17.63
N ASN A 173 -5.79 41.46 16.92
CA ASN A 173 -5.95 40.05 17.25
C ASN A 173 -5.54 39.08 16.13
N ALA A 174 -4.75 39.55 15.16
CA ALA A 174 -4.17 38.68 14.13
C ALA A 174 -3.01 37.85 14.70
N ASN A 175 -3.38 36.77 15.38
CA ASN A 175 -2.47 35.79 15.96
C ASN A 175 -2.56 34.44 15.25
N LYS A 176 -1.62 33.54 15.59
CA LYS A 176 -1.58 32.17 15.09
C LYS A 176 -2.94 31.46 15.18
N LYS A 177 -3.64 31.57 16.31
CA LYS A 177 -4.93 30.87 16.49
C LYS A 177 -6.00 31.34 15.50
N LEU A 178 -5.99 32.61 15.10
CA LEU A 178 -6.90 33.11 14.08
C LEU A 178 -6.50 32.59 12.70
N LEU A 179 -5.22 32.71 12.34
CA LEU A 179 -4.72 32.32 11.02
C LEU A 179 -4.79 30.80 10.79
N SER A 180 -4.37 29.97 11.74
CA SER A 180 -4.43 28.50 11.63
C SER A 180 -5.87 27.96 11.52
N LYS A 181 -6.90 28.74 11.87
CA LYS A 181 -8.30 28.34 11.61
C LYS A 181 -8.71 28.54 10.16
N ILE A 182 -8.15 29.57 9.51
CA ILE A 182 -8.47 29.90 8.12
C ILE A 182 -7.61 29.03 7.19
N PHE A 183 -6.35 28.78 7.57
CA PHE A 183 -5.38 28.01 6.81
C PHE A 183 -5.15 26.62 7.40
N ASP A 184 -6.18 25.99 7.98
CA ASP A 184 -6.08 24.65 8.57
C ASP A 184 -5.64 23.59 7.54
N PHE A 185 -6.00 23.79 6.27
CA PHE A 185 -5.61 22.94 5.14
C PHE A 185 -4.11 22.90 4.85
N TYR A 186 -3.29 23.82 5.38
CA TYR A 186 -1.83 23.74 5.22
C TYR A 186 -1.24 22.52 5.94
N THR A 187 -1.95 22.01 6.94
CA THR A 187 -1.59 20.82 7.71
C THR A 187 -2.30 19.55 7.22
N TYR A 188 -3.12 19.66 6.18
CA TYR A 188 -3.80 18.51 5.60
C TYR A 188 -2.82 17.76 4.68
N GLU A 189 -2.53 16.51 5.03
CA GLU A 189 -1.68 15.63 4.25
C GLU A 189 -2.51 15.01 3.13
N LEU A 190 -2.17 15.33 1.88
CA LEU A 190 -2.80 14.74 0.72
C LEU A 190 -2.24 13.33 0.52
N GLU A 191 -3.10 12.33 0.70
CA GLU A 191 -2.79 10.94 0.41
C GLU A 191 -3.19 10.66 -1.05
N LEU A 192 -2.19 10.43 -1.91
CA LEU A 192 -2.40 9.94 -3.27
C LEU A 192 -1.91 8.49 -3.36
N GLN A 193 -2.73 7.64 -3.95
CA GLN A 193 -2.36 6.27 -4.24
C GLN A 193 -1.25 6.25 -5.30
N PRO A 194 -0.22 5.40 -5.13
CA PRO A 194 0.80 5.25 -6.16
C PRO A 194 0.17 4.73 -7.46
N ASP A 195 0.49 5.35 -8.59
CA ASP A 195 0.20 4.80 -9.91
C ASP A 195 1.11 3.59 -10.17
N LEU A 196 0.63 2.41 -9.74
CA LEU A 196 1.35 1.14 -9.86
C LEU A 196 1.77 0.83 -11.31
N ILE A 197 0.99 1.26 -12.32
CA ILE A 197 1.36 1.03 -13.72
C ILE A 197 2.61 1.84 -14.08
N SER A 198 2.68 3.09 -13.64
CA SER A 198 3.86 3.94 -13.87
C SER A 198 5.10 3.47 -13.12
N LEU A 199 4.91 2.88 -11.93
CA LEU A 199 5.99 2.37 -11.07
C LEU A 199 6.46 0.97 -11.47
N MET A 200 5.69 0.23 -12.26
CA MET A 200 6.03 -1.13 -12.67
C MET A 200 7.33 -1.15 -13.49
N SER A 201 8.30 -1.91 -13.00
CA SER A 201 9.62 -2.08 -13.64
C SER A 201 9.70 -3.34 -14.51
N SER A 202 9.13 -4.45 -14.04
CA SER A 202 9.07 -5.73 -14.74
C SER A 202 8.03 -6.65 -14.12
N ALA A 203 7.54 -7.61 -14.89
CA ALA A 203 6.75 -8.73 -14.39
C ALA A 203 7.42 -10.05 -14.83
N GLU A 204 7.36 -11.05 -13.96
CA GLU A 204 7.95 -12.38 -14.18
C GLU A 204 6.95 -13.45 -13.78
N ILE A 205 6.84 -14.50 -14.60
CA ILE A 205 5.98 -15.65 -14.34
C ILE A 205 6.79 -16.94 -14.35
N TYR A 206 6.52 -17.80 -13.38
CA TYR A 206 7.15 -19.11 -13.21
C TYR A 206 6.08 -20.19 -13.26
N GLY A 207 6.22 -21.11 -14.21
CA GLY A 207 5.34 -22.29 -14.32
C GLY A 207 5.99 -23.49 -13.69
N GLY A 208 5.41 -23.98 -12.59
CA GLY A 208 5.69 -25.28 -12.00
C GLY A 208 4.62 -26.29 -12.40
N SER A 209 4.86 -27.55 -12.11
CA SER A 209 3.85 -28.59 -12.35
C SER A 209 2.65 -28.49 -11.43
N TYR A 210 2.82 -27.87 -10.26
CA TYR A 210 1.83 -27.77 -9.19
C TYR A 210 1.24 -26.37 -9.04
N TYR A 211 1.96 -25.36 -9.53
CA TYR A 211 1.61 -23.97 -9.32
C TYR A 211 2.09 -23.09 -10.48
N VAL A 212 1.49 -21.91 -10.58
CA VAL A 212 1.97 -20.79 -11.39
C VAL A 212 2.15 -19.59 -10.48
N ASP A 213 3.37 -19.05 -10.44
CA ASP A 213 3.74 -17.87 -9.67
C ASP A 213 3.93 -16.66 -10.57
N VAL A 214 3.48 -15.49 -10.13
CA VAL A 214 3.82 -14.22 -10.76
C VAL A 214 4.36 -13.24 -9.74
N TYR A 215 5.43 -12.55 -10.14
CA TYR A 215 6.03 -11.43 -9.45
C TYR A 215 5.93 -10.17 -10.32
N VAL A 216 5.38 -9.09 -9.80
CA VAL A 216 5.41 -7.76 -10.43
C VAL A 216 6.28 -6.86 -9.59
N TYR A 217 7.39 -6.39 -10.15
CA TYR A 217 8.39 -5.58 -9.45
C TYR A 217 8.22 -4.10 -9.74
N PHE A 218 8.39 -3.26 -8.72
CA PHE A 218 8.24 -1.81 -8.80
C PHE A 218 9.58 -1.10 -8.61
N SER A 219 9.73 0.07 -9.22
CA SER A 219 10.93 0.90 -9.06
C SER A 219 11.01 1.63 -7.73
N GLU A 220 9.89 1.70 -7.02
CA GLU A 220 9.71 2.43 -5.76
C GLU A 220 9.00 1.55 -4.73
N ASP A 221 9.01 2.01 -3.47
CA ASP A 221 8.38 1.32 -2.36
C ASP A 221 6.86 1.49 -2.44
N ILE A 222 6.11 0.40 -2.38
CA ILE A 222 4.65 0.33 -2.42
C ILE A 222 4.06 -0.30 -1.14
N SER A 223 4.84 -0.41 -0.07
CA SER A 223 4.38 -1.03 1.19
C SER A 223 3.21 -0.30 1.86
N ASP A 224 3.06 0.99 1.59
CA ASP A 224 1.95 1.82 2.07
C ASP A 224 0.71 1.78 1.15
N PHE A 225 0.75 1.01 0.05
CA PHE A 225 -0.42 0.81 -0.81
C PHE A 225 -1.53 0.03 -0.07
N ASP A 226 -2.70 0.65 0.10
CA ASP A 226 -3.84 0.09 0.82
C ASP A 226 -5.00 -0.36 -0.10
N GLY A 227 -4.84 -0.16 -1.42
CA GLY A 227 -5.83 -0.57 -2.40
C GLY A 227 -5.95 -2.09 -2.57
N SER A 228 -6.94 -2.51 -3.35
CA SER A 228 -7.21 -3.93 -3.59
C SER A 228 -6.37 -4.46 -4.77
N VAL A 229 -5.53 -5.46 -4.52
CA VAL A 229 -4.83 -6.20 -5.56
C VAL A 229 -5.41 -7.59 -5.71
N THR A 230 -5.90 -7.91 -6.90
CA THR A 230 -6.42 -9.23 -7.24
C THR A 230 -5.77 -9.77 -8.50
N PHE A 231 -5.98 -11.06 -8.78
CA PHE A 231 -5.55 -11.65 -10.04
C PHE A 231 -6.58 -12.66 -10.58
N ASP A 232 -6.55 -12.81 -11.90
CA ASP A 232 -7.29 -13.82 -12.66
C ASP A 232 -6.32 -14.79 -13.29
N VAL A 233 -6.78 -16.02 -13.51
CA VAL A 233 -5.99 -17.07 -14.17
C VAL A 233 -6.77 -17.60 -15.37
N TYR A 234 -6.08 -17.72 -16.50
CA TYR A 234 -6.59 -18.25 -17.76
C TYR A 234 -5.75 -19.44 -18.17
N PHE A 235 -6.39 -20.53 -18.57
CA PHE A 235 -5.77 -21.70 -19.18
C PHE A 235 -6.26 -21.85 -20.61
N GLU A 236 -5.34 -21.89 -21.57
CA GLU A 236 -5.65 -21.96 -23.01
C GLU A 236 -6.68 -20.88 -23.45
N GLY A 237 -6.57 -19.69 -22.85
CA GLY A 237 -7.45 -18.54 -23.09
C GLY A 237 -8.83 -18.59 -22.41
N GLN A 238 -9.13 -19.62 -21.62
CA GLN A 238 -10.34 -19.71 -20.80
C GLN A 238 -10.04 -19.32 -19.35
N GLN A 239 -10.81 -18.40 -18.79
CA GLN A 239 -10.70 -18.05 -17.37
C GLN A 239 -11.10 -19.24 -16.49
N ILE A 240 -10.20 -19.64 -15.58
CA ILE A 240 -10.40 -20.73 -14.63
C ILE A 240 -10.46 -20.23 -13.18
N ALA A 241 -9.87 -19.06 -12.88
CA ALA A 241 -10.00 -18.38 -11.60
C ALA A 241 -10.14 -16.87 -11.78
N SER A 242 -10.82 -16.20 -10.84
CA SER A 242 -11.13 -14.77 -10.88
C SER A 242 -11.03 -14.15 -9.50
N ASP A 243 -10.57 -12.90 -9.46
CA ASP A 243 -10.56 -12.05 -8.26
C ASP A 243 -9.89 -12.72 -7.03
N MET A 244 -8.84 -13.50 -7.28
CA MET A 244 -8.02 -14.10 -6.23
C MET A 244 -7.15 -13.02 -5.58
N ALA A 245 -6.93 -13.10 -4.27
CA ALA A 245 -6.15 -12.09 -3.56
C ALA A 245 -4.64 -12.22 -3.84
N ALA A 246 -3.97 -11.13 -4.21
CA ALA A 246 -2.52 -11.08 -4.32
C ALA A 246 -1.88 -10.57 -3.02
N TYR A 247 -0.58 -10.83 -2.84
CA TYR A 247 0.21 -10.33 -1.73
C TYR A 247 1.02 -9.11 -2.16
N VAL A 248 0.91 -8.01 -1.41
CA VAL A 248 1.67 -6.78 -1.65
C VAL A 248 2.86 -6.74 -0.69
N PHE A 249 4.05 -6.53 -1.24
CA PHE A 249 5.30 -6.32 -0.52
C PHE A 249 5.94 -5.00 -0.97
N ASP A 250 6.94 -4.54 -0.21
CA ASP A 250 7.62 -3.25 -0.41
C ASP A 250 7.97 -2.94 -1.87
N TYR A 251 8.52 -3.89 -2.63
CA TYR A 251 8.94 -3.64 -4.02
C TYR A 251 8.32 -4.59 -5.04
N TYR A 252 7.38 -5.43 -4.62
CA TYR A 252 6.74 -6.36 -5.53
C TYR A 252 5.36 -6.83 -5.06
N ILE A 253 4.53 -7.20 -6.03
CA ILE A 253 3.33 -7.98 -5.82
C ILE A 253 3.65 -9.43 -6.17
N TRP A 254 3.23 -10.37 -5.33
CA TRP A 254 3.33 -11.80 -5.60
C TRP A 254 1.94 -12.44 -5.57
N CYS A 255 1.67 -13.28 -6.56
CA CYS A 255 0.51 -14.17 -6.55
C CYS A 255 0.92 -15.58 -6.98
N GLU A 256 0.20 -16.55 -6.42
CA GLU A 256 0.39 -17.97 -6.67
C GLU A 256 -0.98 -18.57 -6.99
N TYR A 257 -1.04 -19.36 -8.06
CA TYR A 257 -2.19 -20.19 -8.39
C TYR A 257 -1.79 -21.66 -8.31
N TYR A 258 -2.55 -22.44 -7.55
CA TYR A 258 -2.56 -23.90 -7.58
C TYR A 258 -4.01 -24.38 -7.63
N ASP A 259 -4.24 -25.56 -8.18
CA ASP A 259 -5.57 -26.17 -8.24
C ASP A 259 -5.76 -27.08 -7.02
N GLU A 260 -6.68 -26.73 -6.12
CA GLU A 260 -6.95 -27.52 -4.90
C GLU A 260 -7.55 -28.92 -5.19
N ASP A 261 -8.18 -29.10 -6.36
CA ASP A 261 -8.83 -30.36 -6.72
C ASP A 261 -7.86 -31.37 -7.38
N TYR A 262 -6.64 -30.92 -7.73
CA TYR A 262 -5.69 -31.72 -8.49
C TYR A 262 -4.29 -31.73 -7.86
N ASP A 263 -3.62 -32.88 -7.95
CA ASP A 263 -2.23 -33.00 -7.53
C ASP A 263 -1.28 -32.24 -8.48
N TYR A 264 -1.71 -31.79 -9.66
CA TYR A 264 -0.90 -31.03 -10.61
C TYR A 264 -1.78 -30.25 -11.60
N LEU A 265 -1.25 -29.17 -12.16
CA LEU A 265 -1.91 -28.37 -13.18
C LEU A 265 -2.01 -29.11 -14.52
N ASP A 266 -2.95 -28.77 -15.40
CA ASP A 266 -2.96 -29.37 -16.74
C ASP A 266 -1.75 -28.89 -17.58
N SER A 267 -1.25 -29.71 -18.51
CA SER A 267 -0.21 -29.23 -19.43
C SER A 267 -0.79 -28.25 -20.44
N GLY A 268 -0.20 -27.07 -20.59
CA GLY A 268 -0.65 -26.05 -21.53
C GLY A 268 -0.18 -24.64 -21.17
N GLU A 269 -0.73 -23.65 -21.85
CA GLU A 269 -0.45 -22.23 -21.60
C GLU A 269 -1.34 -21.67 -20.48
N TYR A 270 -0.70 -21.09 -19.47
CA TYR A 270 -1.34 -20.34 -18.40
C TYR A 270 -1.02 -18.85 -18.57
N THR A 271 -2.03 -18.01 -18.45
CA THR A 271 -1.91 -16.54 -18.38
C THR A 271 -2.47 -16.07 -17.05
N VAL A 272 -1.72 -15.22 -16.36
CA VAL A 272 -2.15 -14.58 -15.12
C VAL A 272 -2.28 -13.08 -15.37
N VAL A 273 -3.41 -12.51 -14.96
CA VAL A 273 -3.72 -11.09 -15.11
C VAL A 273 -3.87 -10.48 -13.73
N ILE A 274 -2.98 -9.56 -13.37
CA ILE A 274 -2.98 -8.88 -12.08
C ILE A 274 -3.72 -7.55 -12.23
N LYS A 275 -4.62 -7.28 -11.29
CA LYS A 275 -5.46 -6.10 -11.25
C LYS A 275 -5.27 -5.31 -9.97
N CYS A 276 -5.29 -3.99 -10.09
CA CYS A 276 -5.35 -3.04 -8.99
C CYS A 276 -6.70 -2.32 -9.08
N ASN A 277 -7.52 -2.38 -8.03
CA ASN A 277 -8.84 -1.74 -7.98
C ASN A 277 -9.74 -2.09 -9.19
N GLY A 278 -9.57 -3.31 -9.73
CA GLY A 278 -10.30 -3.82 -10.89
C GLY A 278 -9.70 -3.48 -12.26
N GLU A 279 -8.65 -2.65 -12.33
CA GLU A 279 -7.92 -2.34 -13.55
C GLU A 279 -6.69 -3.24 -13.72
N GLU A 280 -6.44 -3.75 -14.93
CA GLU A 280 -5.28 -4.58 -15.23
C GLU A 280 -3.98 -3.77 -15.17
N ILE A 281 -3.04 -4.21 -14.34
CA ILE A 281 -1.71 -3.58 -14.22
C ILE A 281 -0.60 -4.43 -14.85
N ALA A 282 -0.77 -5.75 -14.92
CA ALA A 282 0.18 -6.67 -15.53
C ALA A 282 -0.51 -7.92 -16.09
N SER A 283 0.06 -8.50 -17.15
CA SER A 283 -0.38 -9.79 -17.70
C SER A 283 0.83 -10.57 -18.21
N GLU A 284 1.03 -11.77 -17.66
CA GLU A 284 2.16 -12.63 -17.99
C GLU A 284 1.69 -14.06 -18.30
N SER A 285 2.46 -14.79 -19.12
CA SER A 285 2.10 -16.16 -19.52
C SER A 285 3.27 -17.12 -19.47
N THR A 286 3.00 -18.36 -19.06
CA THR A 286 3.98 -19.46 -18.99
C THR A 286 3.36 -20.76 -19.50
N SER A 287 4.21 -21.72 -19.86
CA SER A 287 3.76 -23.06 -20.24
C SER A 287 4.08 -24.05 -19.12
N VAL A 288 3.08 -24.81 -18.70
CA VAL A 288 3.23 -25.94 -17.79
C VAL A 288 3.38 -27.22 -18.61
N ASP A 289 4.41 -28.02 -18.29
CA ASP A 289 4.67 -29.32 -18.92
C ASP A 289 4.68 -30.42 -17.86
N ASN A 290 3.61 -31.21 -17.85
CA ASN A 290 3.44 -32.36 -16.98
C ASN A 290 3.57 -33.69 -17.74
N SER A 291 4.38 -33.71 -18.80
CA SER A 291 4.72 -34.95 -19.51
C SER A 291 5.30 -36.06 -18.62
N TRP A 292 5.81 -35.72 -17.42
CA TRP A 292 6.22 -36.67 -16.39
C TRP A 292 5.06 -37.31 -15.62
N ALA A 293 3.90 -36.65 -15.50
CA ALA A 293 2.70 -37.21 -14.89
C ALA A 293 2.03 -38.25 -15.80
N GLU A 294 2.19 -38.10 -17.12
CA GLU A 294 1.69 -39.05 -18.13
C GLU A 294 2.63 -40.24 -18.39
N THR A 295 3.84 -40.27 -17.81
CA THR A 295 4.67 -41.47 -17.94
C THR A 295 3.93 -42.66 -17.33
N GLU A 296 3.62 -43.66 -18.16
CA GLU A 296 2.96 -44.91 -17.71
C GLU A 296 3.65 -45.35 -16.42
N ALA A 297 2.88 -45.40 -15.33
CA ALA A 297 3.37 -45.90 -14.05
C ALA A 297 4.14 -47.19 -14.33
N PHE A 298 5.41 -47.21 -13.94
CA PHE A 298 6.27 -48.36 -14.18
C PHE A 298 5.56 -49.60 -13.63
N ASN A 299 4.99 -50.46 -14.47
CA ASN A 299 4.18 -51.62 -14.03
C ASN A 299 5.07 -52.83 -13.69
N GLY A 300 6.35 -52.60 -13.38
CA GLY A 300 7.34 -53.61 -13.09
C GLY A 300 7.63 -53.74 -11.61
N ASP A 301 8.42 -54.75 -11.25
CA ASP A 301 8.98 -54.90 -9.91
C ASP A 301 9.95 -53.75 -9.64
N LEU A 302 9.57 -52.82 -8.76
CA LEU A 302 10.30 -51.59 -8.48
C LEU A 302 11.72 -51.87 -7.94
N SER A 303 11.92 -53.02 -7.27
CA SER A 303 13.26 -53.45 -6.81
C SER A 303 14.25 -53.65 -7.98
N SER A 304 13.74 -54.04 -9.15
CA SER A 304 14.56 -54.22 -10.36
C SER A 304 14.97 -52.89 -11.02
N ALA A 305 14.29 -51.79 -10.66
CA ALA A 305 14.59 -50.46 -11.16
C ALA A 305 15.62 -49.71 -10.31
N VAL A 306 15.89 -50.14 -9.07
CA VAL A 306 16.88 -49.51 -8.19
C VAL A 306 18.28 -49.58 -8.81
N SER A 307 18.87 -48.41 -9.08
CA SER A 307 20.22 -48.28 -9.64
C SER A 307 21.31 -48.31 -8.57
N SER A 308 21.05 -47.65 -7.45
CA SER A 308 22.01 -47.43 -6.36
C SER A 308 21.29 -46.94 -5.11
N THR A 309 21.96 -47.08 -3.97
CA THR A 309 21.55 -46.48 -2.70
C THR A 309 22.72 -45.68 -2.13
N ASP A 310 22.45 -44.57 -1.46
CA ASP A 310 23.47 -43.74 -0.81
C ASP A 310 23.04 -43.35 0.62
N TRP A 311 24.00 -43.08 1.50
CA TRP A 311 23.74 -42.76 2.90
C TRP A 311 24.22 -41.35 3.23
N TRP A 312 23.36 -40.59 3.92
CA TRP A 312 23.68 -39.27 4.43
C TRP A 312 23.46 -39.18 5.94
N LEU A 313 24.32 -38.40 6.58
CA LEU A 313 24.24 -38.02 7.99
C LEU A 313 24.24 -36.48 8.03
N ASP A 314 23.36 -35.88 8.83
CA ASP A 314 23.15 -34.42 8.84
C ASP A 314 24.35 -33.60 9.34
N ASN A 315 25.39 -34.26 9.87
CA ASN A 315 26.55 -33.57 10.44
C ASN A 315 27.56 -33.02 9.42
N GLY A 316 27.29 -33.15 8.11
CA GLY A 316 28.05 -32.49 7.04
C GLY A 316 29.53 -32.90 6.90
N ASP A 317 30.02 -33.80 7.74
CA ASP A 317 31.38 -34.34 7.73
C ASP A 317 31.28 -35.88 7.71
N ASP A 318 31.96 -36.53 6.76
CA ASP A 318 31.96 -37.99 6.54
C ASP A 318 32.56 -38.80 7.73
N THR A 319 32.81 -38.14 8.86
CA THR A 319 33.31 -38.74 10.09
C THR A 319 32.15 -38.98 11.05
N TYR A 320 31.74 -40.24 11.08
CA TYR A 320 30.70 -40.90 11.89
C TYR A 320 30.70 -40.68 13.42
N ASP A 321 31.28 -39.59 13.94
CA ASP A 321 31.57 -39.47 15.37
C ASP A 321 30.80 -38.27 15.97
N VAL A 322 29.80 -38.59 16.80
CA VAL A 322 28.97 -37.77 17.72
C VAL A 322 27.98 -36.75 17.15
N GLY A 323 26.79 -36.66 17.77
CA GLY A 323 25.80 -35.61 17.51
C GLY A 323 24.89 -35.84 16.31
N VAL A 324 24.69 -37.08 15.83
CA VAL A 324 23.86 -37.32 14.64
C VAL A 324 22.39 -37.20 15.03
N GLU A 325 21.69 -36.20 14.51
CA GLU A 325 20.26 -35.98 14.76
C GLU A 325 19.38 -36.62 13.69
N LYS A 326 19.91 -36.80 12.47
CA LYS A 326 19.19 -37.33 11.32
C LYS A 326 20.06 -38.29 10.50
N ILE A 327 19.45 -39.37 10.02
CA ILE A 327 20.00 -40.28 9.02
C ILE A 327 19.10 -40.32 7.79
N GLU A 328 19.69 -40.52 6.62
CA GLU A 328 18.96 -40.53 5.36
C GLU A 328 19.51 -41.61 4.42
N LEU A 329 18.61 -42.42 3.86
CA LEU A 329 18.91 -43.39 2.82
C LEU A 329 18.29 -42.91 1.50
N ASP A 330 19.15 -42.58 0.54
CA ASP A 330 18.74 -42.29 -0.82
C ASP A 330 18.59 -43.57 -1.62
N VAL A 331 17.50 -43.71 -2.35
CA VAL A 331 17.28 -44.78 -3.30
C VAL A 331 17.13 -44.17 -4.68
N TYR A 332 18.04 -44.48 -5.59
CA TYR A 332 18.03 -43.99 -6.97
C TYR A 332 17.48 -45.05 -7.92
N PHE A 333 16.73 -44.62 -8.93
CA PHE A 333 16.07 -45.49 -9.91
C PHE A 333 16.60 -45.24 -11.32
N THR A 334 16.68 -46.32 -12.11
CA THR A 334 17.03 -46.28 -13.54
C THR A 334 15.90 -45.77 -14.45
N THR A 335 14.71 -45.55 -13.89
CA THR A 335 13.50 -45.13 -14.58
C THR A 335 12.75 -44.11 -13.75
N THR A 336 11.86 -43.36 -14.38
CA THR A 336 10.91 -42.51 -13.66
C THR A 336 9.97 -43.38 -12.83
N ILE A 337 9.83 -43.04 -11.56
CA ILE A 337 8.90 -43.64 -10.63
C ILE A 337 7.77 -42.63 -10.37
N SER A 338 6.54 -43.01 -10.68
CA SER A 338 5.34 -42.20 -10.44
C SER A 338 4.26 -43.11 -9.87
N ASN A 339 3.40 -42.56 -9.00
CA ASN A 339 2.23 -43.25 -8.45
C ASN A 339 2.52 -44.48 -7.56
N TYR A 340 3.64 -44.48 -6.83
CA TYR A 340 3.94 -45.50 -5.83
C TYR A 340 3.76 -44.96 -4.42
N ASP A 341 3.00 -45.68 -3.58
CA ASP A 341 2.88 -45.41 -2.16
C ASP A 341 4.10 -46.00 -1.42
N ILE A 342 5.26 -45.38 -1.61
CA ILE A 342 6.51 -45.87 -1.01
C ILE A 342 6.51 -45.53 0.48
N THR A 343 6.88 -46.50 1.32
CA THR A 343 7.13 -46.28 2.75
C THR A 343 8.47 -46.85 3.16
N PHE A 344 9.02 -46.41 4.29
CA PHE A 344 10.19 -47.04 4.87
C PHE A 344 10.07 -47.27 6.37
N ASP A 345 10.84 -48.24 6.85
CA ASP A 345 10.95 -48.61 8.25
C ASP A 345 12.40 -48.47 8.72
N VAL A 346 12.58 -48.18 10.00
CA VAL A 346 13.88 -48.04 10.67
C VAL A 346 14.02 -49.14 11.73
N TYR A 347 15.15 -49.84 11.71
CA TYR A 347 15.46 -50.94 12.64
C TYR A 347 16.78 -50.71 13.37
N ASP A 348 16.90 -51.22 14.59
CA ASP A 348 18.14 -51.27 15.37
C ASP A 348 19.06 -52.45 14.96
N GLU A 349 20.22 -52.56 15.61
CA GLU A 349 21.22 -53.61 15.35
C GLU A 349 20.71 -55.04 15.63
N ASP A 350 19.72 -55.18 16.51
CA ASP A 350 19.09 -56.45 16.89
C ASP A 350 17.91 -56.80 15.95
N GLY A 351 17.57 -55.91 15.01
CA GLY A 351 16.46 -56.05 14.07
C GLY A 351 15.10 -55.72 14.69
N ASN A 352 15.05 -55.01 15.82
CA ASN A 352 13.80 -54.50 16.36
C ASN A 352 13.42 -53.22 15.58
N ALA A 353 12.15 -53.10 15.22
CA ALA A 353 11.64 -51.89 14.61
C ALA A 353 11.69 -50.72 15.61
N ILE A 354 12.32 -49.64 15.20
CA ILE A 354 12.35 -48.35 15.90
C ILE A 354 11.11 -47.55 15.49
N GLU A 355 10.91 -47.40 14.19
CA GLU A 355 9.77 -46.71 13.59
C GLU A 355 9.37 -47.37 12.27
N MET A 356 8.09 -47.31 11.91
CA MET A 356 7.53 -48.01 10.74
C MET A 356 6.57 -47.11 9.98
N TYR A 357 6.43 -47.37 8.67
CA TYR A 357 5.52 -46.67 7.76
C TYR A 357 5.80 -45.16 7.64
N LEU A 358 7.07 -44.78 7.60
CA LEU A 358 7.46 -43.40 7.35
C LEU A 358 7.30 -43.07 5.86
N GLU A 359 6.82 -41.87 5.59
CA GLU A 359 6.66 -41.34 4.23
C GLU A 359 7.98 -40.72 3.77
N PRO A 360 8.57 -41.18 2.66
CA PRO A 360 9.79 -40.58 2.12
C PRO A 360 9.48 -39.37 1.23
N GLU A 361 10.49 -38.57 0.92
CA GLU A 361 10.40 -37.59 -0.16
C GLU A 361 10.58 -38.30 -1.50
N ILE A 362 9.58 -38.23 -2.38
CA ILE A 362 9.59 -38.92 -3.68
C ILE A 362 9.86 -37.90 -4.80
N TYR A 363 10.90 -38.18 -5.58
CA TYR A 363 11.25 -37.45 -6.79
C TYR A 363 11.15 -38.37 -8.00
N SER A 364 11.18 -37.79 -9.20
CA SER A 364 11.00 -38.55 -10.45
C SER A 364 11.91 -39.77 -10.57
N THR A 365 13.16 -39.73 -10.09
CA THR A 365 14.12 -40.85 -10.19
C THR A 365 14.82 -41.18 -8.87
N SER A 366 14.33 -40.66 -7.74
CA SER A 366 14.93 -40.88 -6.43
C SER A 366 13.88 -40.82 -5.32
N VAL A 367 14.19 -41.50 -4.22
CA VAL A 367 13.41 -41.49 -2.98
C VAL A 367 14.39 -41.22 -1.85
N TYR A 368 14.08 -40.23 -1.00
CA TYR A 368 14.89 -39.90 0.17
C TYR A 368 14.15 -40.35 1.44
N CYS A 369 14.71 -41.36 2.10
CA CYS A 369 14.17 -41.94 3.32
C CYS A 369 14.82 -41.29 4.53
N ILE A 370 14.22 -40.20 5.03
CA ILE A 370 14.76 -39.35 6.10
C ILE A 370 14.19 -39.78 7.45
N TYR A 371 15.05 -40.25 8.35
CA TYR A 371 14.69 -40.47 9.76
C TYR A 371 15.28 -39.36 10.64
N ASP A 372 14.40 -38.49 11.12
CA ASP A 372 14.70 -37.40 12.05
C ASP A 372 13.72 -37.48 13.23
N PRO A 373 14.12 -38.10 14.35
CA PRO A 373 13.25 -38.20 15.53
C PRO A 373 13.23 -36.91 16.38
N GLY A 374 13.93 -35.84 15.97
CA GLY A 374 14.06 -34.60 16.72
C GLY A 374 14.96 -34.69 17.96
N TYR A 375 15.83 -35.70 18.04
CA TYR A 375 16.82 -35.89 19.09
C TYR A 375 18.07 -36.62 18.57
N GLU A 376 19.20 -36.46 19.28
CA GLU A 376 20.46 -37.15 18.97
C GLU A 376 20.29 -38.68 19.04
N LEU A 377 20.65 -39.35 17.95
CA LEU A 377 20.63 -40.81 17.84
C LEU A 377 21.74 -41.43 18.68
N ASP A 378 21.42 -42.55 19.35
CA ASP A 378 22.40 -43.32 20.10
C ASP A 378 23.45 -43.93 19.16
N ALA A 379 24.68 -44.13 19.65
CA ALA A 379 25.69 -44.88 18.93
C ALA A 379 25.21 -46.32 18.68
N GLY A 380 25.31 -46.80 17.44
CA GLY A 380 24.77 -48.10 17.04
C GLY A 380 24.64 -48.26 15.53
N VAL A 381 24.17 -49.44 15.12
CA VAL A 381 23.85 -49.72 13.72
C VAL A 381 22.36 -49.50 13.49
N TYR A 382 22.03 -48.71 12.47
CA TYR A 382 20.67 -48.44 12.04
C TYR A 382 20.45 -49.03 10.64
N ASN A 383 19.29 -49.63 10.41
CA ASN A 383 18.92 -50.21 9.13
C ASN A 383 17.62 -49.59 8.63
N ILE A 384 17.64 -49.05 7.41
CA ILE A 384 16.44 -48.57 6.73
C ILE A 384 16.03 -49.60 5.68
N GLN A 385 14.75 -49.98 5.68
CA GLN A 385 14.12 -50.84 4.68
C GLN A 385 13.02 -50.07 3.98
N VAL A 386 13.05 -50.03 2.66
CA VAL A 386 12.13 -49.27 1.82
C VAL A 386 11.21 -50.25 1.10
N TYR A 387 9.92 -49.92 1.03
CA TYR A 387 8.84 -50.77 0.54
C TYR A 387 8.03 -50.07 -0.55
N ASP A 388 7.53 -50.82 -1.52
CA ASP A 388 6.70 -50.31 -2.63
C ASP A 388 5.23 -50.05 -2.27
N SER A 389 4.83 -50.29 -1.02
CA SER A 389 3.46 -50.11 -0.51
C SER A 389 3.46 -50.07 1.02
N PRO A 390 2.48 -49.40 1.68
CA PRO A 390 2.26 -49.50 3.12
C PRO A 390 1.59 -50.81 3.57
N GLU A 391 1.19 -51.69 2.65
CA GLU A 391 0.44 -52.89 3.00
C GLU A 391 1.31 -54.02 3.58
N THR A 392 0.73 -54.91 4.39
CA THR A 392 1.41 -56.09 4.98
C THR A 392 2.01 -57.08 3.95
N SER A 393 1.72 -56.89 2.66
CA SER A 393 2.27 -57.66 1.53
C SER A 393 3.24 -56.87 0.65
N ALA A 394 3.72 -55.72 1.12
CA ALA A 394 4.65 -54.88 0.38
C ALA A 394 5.97 -55.62 0.07
N ASN A 395 6.52 -55.34 -1.10
CA ASN A 395 7.84 -55.83 -1.47
C ASN A 395 8.88 -54.83 -0.99
N MET A 396 9.90 -55.32 -0.30
CA MET A 396 11.07 -54.51 0.03
C MET A 396 11.83 -54.21 -1.27
N ILE A 397 11.96 -52.94 -1.63
CA ILE A 397 12.61 -52.47 -2.86
C ILE A 397 14.07 -52.13 -2.64
N ALA A 398 14.44 -51.64 -1.45
CA ALA A 398 15.81 -51.30 -1.09
C ALA A 398 16.02 -51.49 0.41
N SER A 399 17.28 -51.69 0.81
CA SER A 399 17.68 -51.68 2.22
C SER A 399 19.13 -51.24 2.34
N GLY A 400 19.46 -50.49 3.38
CA GLY A 400 20.83 -50.11 3.71
C GLY A 400 21.07 -50.14 5.22
N TYR A 401 22.31 -49.97 5.65
CA TYR A 401 22.62 -49.70 7.05
C TYR A 401 23.70 -48.63 7.19
N CYS A 402 23.65 -47.88 8.27
CA CYS A 402 24.71 -46.98 8.72
C CYS A 402 25.13 -47.30 10.17
N GLU A 403 26.36 -46.95 10.54
CA GLU A 403 26.89 -47.11 11.91
C GLU A 403 27.23 -45.73 12.47
N ILE A 404 26.56 -45.33 13.56
CA ILE A 404 26.86 -44.11 14.32
C ILE A 404 27.82 -44.51 15.46
N LYS A 405 28.93 -43.78 15.62
CA LYS A 405 30.00 -44.14 16.59
C LYS A 405 30.06 -43.26 17.83
#